data_AF-A0A8H4UVY6-F1
#
_entry.id   AF-A0A8H4UVY6-F1
#
_cell.length_a   1.000
_cell.length_b   1.000
_cell.length_c   1.000
_cell.angle_alpha   90.00
_cell.angle_beta   90.00
_cell.angle_gamma   90.00
#
_symmetry.space_group_name_H-M   'P 1'
#
loop_
_entity.id
_entity.type
_entity.pdbx_description
1 polymer ?
#
loop_
_entity_poly.entity_id
_entity_poly.type
_entity_poly.pdbx_seq_one_letter_code
_entity_poly.pdbx_strand_id
1 'polypeptide(L)' 'MAPTSSNYNRDEKVLCFHHEVLYEAKIMDMRHVDPDDRKSPYEYLVHYKGWKNT' A
#
# COMPACT_ATOMS: atom_id res chain seq x y z
N MET A 1 -22.39 -6.38 3.37
CA MET A 1 -21.03 -6.39 2.78
C MET A 1 -20.40 -5.05 3.13
N ALA A 2 -19.28 -5.04 3.85
CA ALA A 2 -18.57 -3.79 4.14
C ALA A 2 -18.15 -3.13 2.81
N PRO A 3 -18.20 -1.79 2.69
CA PRO A 3 -17.88 -1.12 1.44
C PRO A 3 -16.44 -1.47 1.00
N THR A 4 -16.31 -2.03 -0.20
CA THR A 4 -15.07 -2.56 -0.78
C THR A 4 -14.13 -1.49 -1.34
N SER A 5 -14.42 -0.22 -1.10
CA SER A 5 -13.56 0.90 -1.51
C SER A 5 -12.69 1.33 -0.33
N SER A 6 -11.66 0.54 -0.04
CA SER A 6 -10.62 0.89 0.94
C SER A 6 -9.26 0.84 0.26
N ASN A 7 -9.05 1.73 -0.70
CA ASN A 7 -7.70 2.01 -1.17
C ASN A 7 -6.98 2.76 -0.06
N TYR A 8 -5.78 2.31 0.29
CA TYR A 8 -4.92 3.02 1.22
C TYR A 8 -4.46 4.34 0.60
N ASN A 9 -4.26 5.36 1.42
CA ASN A 9 -3.85 6.69 0.98
C ASN A 9 -2.36 6.91 1.24
N ARG A 10 -1.79 7.91 0.56
CA ARG A 10 -0.43 8.38 0.84
C ARG A 10 -0.32 8.80 2.31
N ASP A 11 0.83 8.48 2.91
CA ASP A 11 1.18 8.72 4.31
C ASP A 11 0.40 7.91 5.35
N GLU A 12 -0.46 6.99 4.92
CA GLU A 12 -1.22 6.11 5.81
C GLU A 12 -0.32 5.03 6.44
N LYS A 13 -0.52 4.75 7.73
CA LYS A 13 0.15 3.65 8.44
C LYS A 13 -0.62 2.36 8.22
N VAL A 14 0.09 1.31 7.82
CA VAL A 14 -0.51 0.02 7.43
C VAL A 14 0.26 -1.15 8.03
N LEU A 15 -0.38 -2.32 8.04
CA LEU A 15 0.29 -3.61 8.24
C LEU A 15 0.46 -4.28 6.88
N CYS A 16 1.69 -4.55 6.48
CA CYS A 16 2.02 -5.16 5.21
C CYS A 16 2.44 -6.62 5.43
N PHE A 17 1.75 -7.54 4.75
CA PHE A 17 1.98 -8.97 4.87
C PHE A 17 3.12 -9.42 3.96
N HIS A 18 4.13 -10.08 4.54
CA HIS A 18 5.25 -10.64 3.80
C HIS A 18 5.58 -12.04 4.35
N HIS A 19 5.34 -13.05 3.51
CA HIS A 19 5.37 -14.48 3.83
C HIS A 19 4.43 -14.89 4.97
N GLU A 20 4.89 -14.92 6.21
CA GLU A 20 4.13 -15.40 7.37
C GLU A 20 3.95 -14.32 8.44
N VAL A 21 4.49 -13.11 8.21
CA VAL A 21 4.56 -12.04 9.21
C VAL A 21 3.95 -10.75 8.66
N LEU A 22 3.25 -10.02 9.54
CA LEU A 22 2.77 -8.66 9.29
C LEU A 22 3.79 -7.66 9.83
N TYR A 23 4.25 -6.76 8.96
CA TYR A 23 5.15 -5.68 9.34
C TYR A 23 4.41 -4.35 9.38
N GLU A 24 4.71 -3.51 10.38
CA GLU A 24 4.26 -2.13 10.40
C GLU A 24 5.00 -1.33 9.31
N ALA A 25 4.24 -0.63 8.47
CA ALA A 25 4.76 0.12 7.34
C ALA A 25 3.95 1.41 7.12
N LYS A 26 4.42 2.26 6.20
CA LYS A 26 3.74 3.48 5.77
C LYS A 26 3.66 3.54 4.25
N ILE A 27 2.52 3.95 3.70
CA ILE A 27 2.35 4.19 2.27
C ILE A 27 3.12 5.44 1.87
N MET A 28 4.06 5.31 0.94
CA MET A 28 4.84 6.41 0.37
C MET A 28 4.24 6.93 -0.92
N ASP A 29 3.74 6.03 -1.76
CA ASP A 29 3.12 6.37 -3.04
C ASP A 29 2.14 5.28 -3.49
N MET A 30 1.28 5.63 -4.45
CA MET A 30 0.29 4.72 -5.02
C MET A 30 0.07 5.00 -6.50
N ARG A 31 -0.07 3.94 -7.30
CA ARG A 31 -0.37 4.02 -8.73
C ARG A 31 -1.32 2.91 -9.17
N HIS A 32 -1.98 3.12 -10.29
CA HIS A 32 -2.67 2.04 -10.99
C HIS A 32 -1.64 1.10 -11.65
N VAL A 33 -1.89 -0.21 -11.62
CA VAL A 33 -1.09 -1.21 -12.35
C VAL A 33 -1.04 -0.86 -13.84
N ASP A 34 -2.20 -0.49 -14.40
CA ASP A 34 -2.31 -0.01 -15.77
C ASP A 34 -2.66 1.49 -15.76
N PRO A 35 -1.75 2.39 -16.17
CA PRO A 35 -1.93 3.83 -15.99
C PRO A 35 -3.07 4.42 -16.81
N ASP A 36 -3.49 3.75 -17.90
CA ASP A 36 -4.60 4.17 -18.76
C ASP A 36 -5.96 3.62 -18.26
N ASP A 37 -5.96 2.55 -17.47
CA ASP A 37 -7.18 1.95 -16.91
C ASP A 37 -7.40 2.34 -15.44
N ARG A 38 -8.32 3.29 -15.23
CA ARG A 38 -8.73 3.76 -13.89
C ARG A 38 -9.44 2.70 -13.03
N LYS A 39 -9.80 1.55 -13.61
CA LYS A 39 -10.37 0.42 -12.89
C LYS A 39 -9.32 -0.64 -12.54
N SER A 40 -8.10 -0.50 -13.05
CA SER A 40 -7.01 -1.42 -12.72
C SER A 40 -6.67 -1.33 -11.21
N PRO A 41 -6.20 -2.43 -10.61
CA PRO A 41 -5.81 -2.45 -9.20
C PRO A 41 -4.66 -1.47 -8.91
N TYR A 42 -4.48 -1.15 -7.63
CA TYR A 42 -3.40 -0.28 -7.17
C TYR A 42 -2.14 -1.07 -6.80
N GLU A 43 -0.99 -0.49 -7.10
CA GLU A 43 0.29 -0.83 -6.48
C GLU A 43 0.68 0.25 -5.48
N TYR A 44 1.25 -0.18 -4.35
CA TYR A 44 1.63 0.71 -3.26
C TYR A 44 3.13 0.62 -3.01
N LEU A 45 3.80 1.77 -2.99
CA LEU A 45 5.15 1.86 -2.46
C LEU A 45 5.06 1.95 -0.94
N VAL A 46 5.61 0.97 -0.24
CA VAL A 46 5.58 0.91 1.23
C VAL A 46 6.97 1.09 1.80
N HIS A 47 7.06 1.82 2.91
CA HIS A 47 8.27 1.92 3.72
C HIS A 47 8.04 1.21 5.05
N TYR A 48 8.82 0.16 5.32
CA TYR A 48 8.73 -0.62 6.55
C TYR A 48 9.34 0.13 7.74
N LYS A 49 8.68 0.05 8.90
CA LYS A 49 9.17 0.66 10.13
C LYS A 49 10.53 0.06 10.51
N GLY A 50 11.49 0.95 10.81
CA GLY A 50 12.84 0.58 11.23
C GLY A 50 13.82 0.32 10.09
N TRP A 51 13.39 0.40 8.83
CA TRP A 51 14.28 0.35 7.68
C TRP A 51 14.93 1.73 7.50
N LYS A 52 16.19 1.78 7.02
CA LYS A 52 16.84 3.06 6.75
C LYS A 52 16.04 3.80 5.68
N ASN A 53 15.85 5.10 5.87
CA ASN A 53 15.22 5.96 4.87
C ASN A 53 16.20 6.12 3.70
N THR A 54 15.96 5.38 2.62
CA THR A 54 16.60 5.59 1.32
C THR A 54 15.85 6.64 0.52
#